data_AF-E2ZIF2-F1
#
_entry.id   AF-E2ZIF2-F1
#
_cell.length_a   1.000
_cell.length_b   1.000
_cell.length_c   1.000
_cell.angle_alpha   90.00
_cell.angle_beta   90.00
_cell.angle_gamma   90.00
#
_symmetry.space_group_name_H-M   'P 1'
#
loop_
_entity.id
_entity.type
_entity.pdbx_description
1 polymer ?
#
loop_
_entity_poly.entity_id
_entity_poly.type
_entity_poly.pdbx_seq_one_letter_code
_entity_poly.pdbx_strand_id
1 'polypeptide(L)'
;MIRDFWGVTSGNLAGEIDLIKDKIPADQYRVLNGVRRLGNIGAHMEKDVNLIVDIDPGEAQKLVKLLELLLKDWYIARHEREELYREILVIDEKKQDERHPG
;
A
#
# COMPACT_ATOMS: atom_id res chain seq x y z
N MET A 1 -0.56 7.24 -0.98
CA MET A 1 -0.79 5.78 -0.96
C MET A 1 -1.86 5.38 0.06
N ILE A 2 -1.62 5.39 1.37
CA ILE A 2 -2.62 4.91 2.35
C ILE A 2 -3.97 5.63 2.21
N ARG A 3 -3.97 6.96 2.22
CA ARG A 3 -5.20 7.76 2.07
C ARG A 3 -5.96 7.44 0.79
N ASP A 4 -5.21 7.43 -0.32
CA ASP A 4 -5.74 7.23 -1.67
C ASP A 4 -6.29 5.82 -1.86
N PHE A 5 -5.52 4.79 -1.52
CA PHE A 5 -5.91 3.41 -1.73
C PHE A 5 -7.04 2.96 -0.80
N TRP A 6 -6.99 3.35 0.47
CA TRP A 6 -7.94 2.89 1.48
C TRP A 6 -9.10 3.85 1.74
N GLY A 7 -9.09 5.04 1.13
CA GLY A 7 -10.11 6.07 1.32
C GLY A 7 -10.17 6.61 2.76
N VAL A 8 -9.03 6.65 3.45
CA VAL A 8 -8.93 7.09 4.86
C VAL A 8 -8.23 8.44 4.96
N THR A 9 -8.52 9.22 6.00
CA THR A 9 -7.80 10.47 6.29
C THR A 9 -7.73 10.70 7.79
N SER A 10 -6.58 11.14 8.27
CA SER A 10 -6.36 11.56 9.65
C SER A 10 -5.41 12.78 9.67
N GLY A 11 -5.21 13.38 10.83
CA GLY A 11 -4.31 14.54 10.99
C GLY A 11 -2.82 14.19 10.83
N ASN A 12 -2.46 12.90 10.87
CA ASN A 12 -1.10 12.42 10.69
C ASN A 12 -1.04 10.97 10.18
N LEU A 13 0.15 10.54 9.78
CA LEU A 13 0.40 9.19 9.25
C LEU A 13 0.10 8.07 10.27
N ALA A 14 0.29 8.31 11.57
CA ALA A 14 -0.03 7.29 12.58
C ALA A 14 -1.54 7.00 12.60
N GLY A 15 -2.37 8.05 12.65
CA GLY A 15 -3.82 7.90 12.60
C GLY A 15 -4.32 7.28 11.30
N GLU A 16 -3.67 7.56 10.17
CA GLU A 16 -3.99 6.89 8.90
C GLU A 16 -3.70 5.38 8.92
N ILE A 17 -2.59 4.97 9.53
CA ILE A 17 -2.24 3.55 9.68
C ILE A 17 -3.23 2.86 10.64
N ASP A 18 -3.62 3.53 11.73
CA ASP A 18 -4.58 3.00 12.70
C ASP A 18 -5.97 2.75 12.07
N LEU A 19 -6.41 3.62 11.15
CA LEU A 19 -7.68 3.48 10.44
C LEU A 19 -7.73 2.25 9.51
N ILE A 20 -6.59 1.68 9.15
CA ILE A 20 -6.52 0.50 8.27
C ILE A 20 -6.06 -0.77 8.98
N LYS A 21 -5.86 -0.73 10.30
CA LYS A 21 -5.29 -1.85 11.09
C LYS A 21 -6.02 -3.19 10.87
N ASP A 22 -7.34 -3.15 10.69
CA ASP A 22 -8.19 -4.34 10.53
C ASP A 22 -8.35 -4.74 9.05
N LYS A 23 -7.80 -3.95 8.12
CA LYS A 23 -7.86 -4.17 6.66
C LYS A 23 -6.59 -4.82 6.11
N ILE A 24 -5.54 -4.91 6.91
CA ILE A 24 -4.22 -5.40 6.51
C ILE A 24 -3.71 -6.47 7.49
N PRO A 25 -2.77 -7.34 7.07
CA PRO A 25 -2.14 -8.29 7.98
C PRO A 25 -1.45 -7.59 9.17
N ALA A 26 -1.50 -8.22 10.35
CA ALA A 26 -0.91 -7.67 11.57
C ALA A 26 0.58 -7.32 11.43
N ASP A 27 1.35 -8.13 10.69
CA ASP A 27 2.75 -7.84 10.42
C ASP A 27 2.94 -6.65 9.48
N GLN A 28 2.08 -6.47 8.47
CA GLN A 28 2.10 -5.28 7.62
C GLN A 28 1.82 -4.02 8.44
N TYR A 29 0.85 -4.07 9.35
CA TYR A 29 0.58 -2.98 10.30
C TYR A 29 1.79 -2.63 11.17
N ARG A 30 2.47 -3.65 11.73
CA ARG A 30 3.69 -3.47 12.54
C ARG A 30 4.82 -2.86 11.71
N VAL A 31 5.01 -3.31 10.47
CA VAL A 31 6.03 -2.81 9.54
C VAL A 31 5.77 -1.35 9.17
N LEU A 32 4.54 -0.98 8.81
CA LEU A 32 4.18 0.41 8.48
C LEU A 32 4.46 1.35 9.66
N ASN A 33 4.09 0.94 10.87
CA ASN A 33 4.41 1.68 12.09
C ASN A 33 5.91 1.76 12.36
N GLY A 34 6.67 0.70 12.05
CA GLY A 34 8.14 0.70 12.11
C GLY A 34 8.75 1.74 11.17
N VAL A 35 8.35 1.73 9.90
CA VAL A 35 8.83 2.69 8.89
C VAL A 35 8.46 4.13 9.25
N ARG A 36 7.25 4.38 9.74
CA ARG A 36 6.86 5.70 10.25
C ARG A 36 7.81 6.19 11.35
N ARG A 37 8.15 5.32 12.32
CA ARG A 37 9.08 5.69 13.41
C ARG A 37 10.49 5.96 12.89
N LEU A 38 10.99 5.15 11.95
CA LEU A 38 12.29 5.39 11.29
C LEU A 38 12.30 6.74 10.56
N GLY A 39 11.26 7.02 9.77
CA GLY A 39 11.10 8.30 9.08
C GLY A 39 11.04 9.48 10.04
N ASN A 40 10.37 9.34 11.18
CA ASN A 40 10.35 10.38 12.21
C ASN A 40 11.76 10.64 12.78
N ILE A 41 12.59 9.61 13.01
CA ILE A 41 13.99 9.80 13.46
C ILE A 41 14.76 10.64 12.43
N GLY A 42 14.71 10.25 11.16
CA GLY A 42 15.37 11.00 10.09
C GLY A 42 14.88 12.45 9.96
N ALA A 43 13.56 12.67 10.03
CA ALA A 43 12.98 14.02 9.95
C ALA A 43 13.30 14.89 11.18
N HIS A 44 13.57 14.29 12.34
CA HIS A 44 14.04 15.01 13.52
C HIS A 44 15.53 15.36 13.43
N MET A 45 16.36 14.57 12.72
CA MET A 45 17.78 14.88 12.49
C MET A 45 18.00 16.12 11.64
N GLU A 46 17.16 16.35 10.61
CA GLU A 46 17.23 17.58 9.81
C GLU A 46 17.05 18.85 10.66
N LYS A 47 16.35 18.74 11.81
CA LYS A 47 16.14 19.85 12.75
C LYS A 47 17.26 20.00 13.77
N ASP A 48 18.10 18.98 13.96
CA ASP A 48 19.16 18.92 14.97
C ASP A 48 20.48 18.48 14.33
N VAL A 49 21.15 19.44 13.68
CA VAL A 49 22.32 19.27 12.79
C VAL A 49 23.54 18.59 13.40
N ASN A 50 23.56 18.37 14.72
CA ASN A 50 24.66 17.71 15.43
C ASN A 50 24.52 16.18 15.50
N LEU A 51 23.41 15.61 15.03
CA LEU A 51 23.15 14.17 15.08
C LEU A 51 23.06 13.59 13.65
N ILE A 52 24.19 13.13 13.12
CA ILE A 52 24.22 12.36 11.87
C ILE A 52 24.13 10.88 12.24
N VAL A 53 22.93 10.31 12.13
CA VAL A 53 22.74 8.85 12.15
C VAL A 53 23.07 8.32 10.76
N ASP A 54 24.04 7.41 10.68
CA ASP A 54 24.45 6.78 9.44
C ASP A 54 23.33 5.85 8.95
N ILE A 55 22.81 6.09 7.75
CA ILE A 55 21.83 5.21 7.11
C ILE A 55 22.64 4.25 6.26
N ASP A 56 22.74 2.99 6.71
CA ASP A 56 23.38 1.95 5.93
C ASP A 56 22.65 1.80 4.57
N PRO A 57 23.36 1.72 3.43
CA PRO A 57 22.74 1.57 2.12
C PRO A 57 21.74 0.39 2.04
N GLY A 58 21.98 -0.66 2.81
CA GLY A 58 21.10 -1.82 2.96
C GLY A 58 19.79 -1.52 3.69
N GLU A 59 19.70 -0.49 4.53
CA GLU A 59 18.45 -0.02 5.14
C GLU A 59 17.59 0.72 4.11
N ALA A 60 18.19 1.67 3.38
CA ALA A 60 17.50 2.42 2.33
C ALA A 60 16.92 1.47 1.26
N GLN A 61 17.70 0.47 0.83
CA GLN A 61 17.21 -0.54 -0.11
C GLN A 61 16.00 -1.34 0.41
N LYS A 62 15.95 -1.64 1.72
CA LYS A 62 14.80 -2.35 2.30
C LYS A 62 13.54 -1.49 2.33
N LEU A 63 13.68 -0.19 2.57
CA LEU A 63 12.56 0.75 2.51
C LEU A 63 12.00 0.88 1.09
N VAL A 64 12.88 0.94 0.09
CA VAL A 64 12.47 0.93 -1.33
C VAL A 64 11.72 -0.36 -1.66
N LYS A 65 12.24 -1.53 -1.26
CA LYS A 65 11.56 -2.82 -1.48
C LYS A 65 10.19 -2.89 -0.81
N LEU A 66 10.03 -2.29 0.37
CA LEU A 66 8.72 -2.18 1.01
C LEU A 66 7.76 -1.33 0.17
N LEU A 67 8.22 -0.19 -0.36
CA LEU A 67 7.39 0.66 -1.23
C LEU A 67 6.95 -0.09 -2.50
N GLU A 68 7.87 -0.82 -3.13
CA GLU A 68 7.58 -1.66 -4.29
C GLU A 68 6.53 -2.73 -3.97
N LEU A 69 6.66 -3.40 -2.82
CA LEU A 69 5.69 -4.39 -2.34
C LEU A 69 4.31 -3.75 -2.13
N LEU A 70 4.23 -2.59 -1.47
CA LEU A 70 2.96 -1.91 -1.24
C LEU A 70 2.30 -1.44 -2.54
N LEU A 71 3.07 -0.94 -3.51
CA LEU A 71 2.56 -0.58 -4.84
C LEU A 71 2.02 -1.79 -5.57
N LYS A 72 2.75 -2.92 -5.52
CA LYS A 72 2.33 -4.18 -6.13
C LYS A 72 1.03 -4.69 -5.53
N ASP A 73 0.96 -4.78 -4.20
CA ASP A 73 -0.18 -5.39 -3.51
C ASP A 73 -1.43 -4.51 -3.56
N TRP A 74 -1.27 -3.20 -3.41
CA TRP A 74 -2.41 -2.28 -3.37
C TRP A 74 -2.88 -1.95 -4.78
N TYR A 75 -2.01 -1.46 -5.65
CA TYR A 75 -2.45 -0.91 -6.93
C TYR A 75 -2.43 -1.94 -8.06
N ILE A 76 -1.31 -2.64 -8.25
CA ILE A 76 -1.13 -3.56 -9.40
C ILE A 76 -2.06 -4.76 -9.26
N ALA A 77 -1.98 -5.48 -8.13
CA ALA A 77 -2.78 -6.67 -7.91
C ALA A 77 -4.30 -6.38 -7.89
N ARG A 78 -4.71 -5.17 -7.47
CA ARG A 78 -6.10 -4.73 -7.60
C ARG A 78 -6.50 -4.59 -9.06
N HIS A 79 -5.71 -3.86 -9.84
CA HIS A 79 -6.01 -3.61 -11.25
C HIS A 79 -6.04 -4.91 -12.07
N GLU A 80 -5.05 -5.79 -11.90
CA GLU A 80 -5.01 -7.10 -12.56
C GLU A 80 -6.23 -7.96 -12.23
N ARG A 81 -6.64 -7.97 -10.95
CA ARG A 81 -7.86 -8.67 -10.51
C ARG A 81 -9.12 -8.08 -11.16
N GLU A 82 -9.22 -6.75 -11.21
CA GLU A 82 -10.36 -6.06 -11.82
C GLU A 82 -10.45 -6.32 -13.33
N GLU A 83 -9.32 -6.36 -14.05
CA GLU A 83 -9.29 -6.74 -15.47
C GLU A 83 -9.75 -8.18 -15.67
N LEU A 84 -9.20 -9.13 -14.92
CA LEU A 84 -9.61 -10.53 -15.00
C LEU A 84 -11.11 -10.70 -14.75
N TYR A 85 -11.66 -10.01 -13.75
CA TYR A 85 -13.09 -10.07 -13.45
C TYR A 85 -13.92 -9.50 -14.60
N ARG A 86 -13.50 -8.37 -15.20
CA ARG A 86 -14.18 -7.82 -16.38
C ARG A 86 -14.19 -8.82 -17.53
N GLU A 87 -13.04 -9.45 -17.83
CA GLU A 87 -12.94 -10.43 -18.91
C GLU A 87 -13.90 -11.61 -18.71
N ILE A 88 -13.98 -12.15 -17.49
CA ILE A 88 -14.89 -13.25 -17.17
C ILE A 88 -16.35 -12.83 -17.32
N LEU A 89 -16.72 -11.63 -16.83
CA LEU A 89 -18.09 -11.13 -16.96
C LEU A 89 -18.51 -10.92 -18.41
N VAL A 90 -17.61 -10.43 -19.26
CA VAL A 90 -17.84 -10.30 -20.71
C VAL A 90 -18.05 -11.66 -21.36
N ILE A 91 -17.32 -12.69 -20.93
CA ILE A 91 -17.52 -14.06 -21.41
C ILE A 91 -18.89 -14.59 -21.01
N ASP A 92 -19.30 -14.40 -19.74
CA ASP A 92 -20.61 -14.85 -19.27
C ASP A 92 -21.75 -14.17 -20.03
N GLU A 93 -21.72 -12.84 -20.18
CA GLU A 93 -22.73 -12.07 -20.92
C GLU A 93 -22.93 -12.60 -22.35
N LYS A 94 -21.82 -12.77 -23.10
CA LYS A 94 -21.85 -13.35 -24.45
C LYS A 94 -22.49 -14.74 -24.47
N LYS A 95 -22.23 -15.56 -23.44
CA LYS A 95 -22.79 -16.92 -23.34
C LYS A 95 -24.26 -16.92 -22.97
N GLN A 96 -24.75 -15.92 -22.22
CA GLN A 96 -26.18 -15.78 -21.96
C GLN A 96 -26.94 -15.28 -23.20
N ASP A 97 -26.35 -14.40 -23.99
CA ASP A 97 -26.93 -13.93 -25.26
C ASP A 97 -27.06 -15.06 -26.28
N GLU A 98 -26.03 -15.92 -26.40
CA GLU A 98 -26.07 -17.12 -27.26
C GLU A 98 -27.19 -18.10 -26.87
N ARG A 99 -27.64 -18.10 -25.60
CA ARG A 99 -28.70 -19.01 -25.11
C ARG A 99 -30.11 -18.52 -25.40
N HIS A 100 -30.30 -17.24 -25.69
CA HIS A 100 -31.59 -16.67 -26.07
C HIS A 100 -31.54 -16.19 -27.52
N PRO A 101 -31.52 -17.11 -28.51
CA PRO A 101 -31.77 -16.71 -29.88
C PRO A 101 -33.21 -16.16 -29.94
N GLY A 102 -33.34 -14.91 -30.36
CA GLY A 102 -34.64 -14.31 -30.70
C GLY A 102 -35.37 -15.08 -31.79
#